data_AF-Q17P37-F1
#
_entry.id   AF-Q17P37-F1
#
_cell.length_a   1.000
_cell.length_b   1.000
_cell.length_c   1.000
_cell.angle_alpha   90.00
_cell.angle_beta   90.00
_cell.angle_gamma   90.00
#
_symmetry.space_group_name_H-M   'P 1'
#
loop_
_entity.id
_entity.type
_entity.pdbx_description
1 polymer ?
#
loop_
_entity_poly.entity_id
_entity_poly.type
_entity_poly.pdbx_seq_one_letter_code
_entity_poly.pdbx_strand_id
1 'polypeptide(L)'
;MFCCLKNCLNGVLPPQTVQIRREHDPIQLDTSHMGHEVVVIKGGQRACGSGGVIANTPLLQSKSYFEVKLQQGGQWSVGLATQQADLNESKGGFDKETWCLTSENVVYHNAKPLHKLEPNVEPDGTIDTDPAALSKLDTNVTSALVNNSGIPQEGDTIGVAYDHVELNFYLNGTNLNVPVLNVRGTVFPCLFVDDGAILDIVLDNFTFSPPPGFERILIEQSLL
;
A
#
# COMPACT_ATOMS: atom_id res chain seq x y z
N MET A 1 -57.19 -2.63 -43.82
CA MET A 1 -56.04 -2.23 -42.97
C MET A 1 -55.38 -3.52 -42.49
N PHE A 2 -54.48 -4.04 -43.33
CA PHE A 2 -53.73 -5.29 -43.12
C PHE A 2 -52.29 -4.89 -42.82
N CYS A 3 -51.76 -5.24 -41.65
CA CYS A 3 -50.31 -5.26 -41.37
C CYS A 3 -49.99 -6.40 -40.38
N CYS A 4 -49.76 -7.57 -40.96
CA CYS A 4 -48.73 -8.57 -40.66
C CYS A 4 -48.16 -8.65 -39.23
N LEU A 5 -48.82 -9.46 -38.38
CA LEU A 5 -48.15 -10.23 -37.32
C LEU A 5 -47.54 -11.49 -37.98
N LYS A 6 -46.22 -11.55 -38.20
CA LYS A 6 -45.43 -12.79 -38.36
C LYS A 6 -43.93 -12.51 -38.61
N ASN A 7 -43.12 -13.40 -38.04
CA ASN A 7 -41.68 -13.64 -38.26
C ASN A 7 -40.66 -12.74 -37.52
N CYS A 8 -40.32 -13.15 -36.30
CA CYS A 8 -38.93 -13.11 -35.78
C CYS A 8 -38.66 -14.30 -34.82
N LEU A 9 -39.30 -15.45 -35.00
CA LEU A 9 -39.01 -16.67 -34.22
C LEU A 9 -38.34 -17.69 -35.13
N ASN A 10 -37.05 -17.51 -35.39
CA ASN A 10 -36.12 -18.55 -35.84
C ASN A 10 -34.70 -17.96 -35.87
N GLY A 11 -34.01 -18.08 -34.74
CA GLY A 11 -32.60 -17.76 -34.60
C GLY A 11 -32.02 -18.65 -33.51
N VAL A 12 -31.77 -19.93 -33.84
CA VAL A 12 -30.93 -20.79 -32.99
C VAL A 12 -29.51 -20.24 -33.14
N LEU A 13 -29.13 -19.37 -32.22
CA LEU A 13 -27.73 -18.98 -32.05
C LEU A 13 -26.98 -20.21 -31.51
N PRO A 14 -25.77 -20.52 -32.01
CA PRO A 14 -24.93 -21.52 -31.37
C PRO A 14 -24.72 -21.11 -29.90
N PRO A 15 -24.59 -22.06 -28.95
CA PRO A 15 -24.30 -21.72 -27.58
C PRO A 15 -22.99 -20.96 -27.58
N GLN A 16 -23.07 -19.64 -27.40
CA GLN A 16 -21.89 -18.87 -27.06
C GLN A 16 -21.54 -19.35 -25.67
N THR A 17 -20.58 -20.27 -25.59
CA THR A 17 -19.79 -20.45 -24.39
C THR A 17 -19.15 -19.12 -24.13
N VAL A 18 -19.82 -18.29 -23.33
CA VAL A 18 -19.20 -17.16 -22.67
C VAL A 18 -18.08 -17.79 -21.87
N GLN A 19 -16.87 -17.70 -22.42
CA GLN A 19 -15.66 -17.97 -21.69
C GLN A 19 -15.68 -16.91 -20.59
N ILE A 20 -16.25 -17.26 -19.43
CA ILE A 20 -16.03 -16.50 -18.20
C ILE A 20 -14.53 -16.64 -17.98
N ARG A 21 -13.77 -15.71 -18.55
CA ARG A 21 -12.41 -15.46 -18.11
C ARG A 21 -12.63 -15.14 -16.65
N ARG A 22 -12.27 -16.08 -15.76
CA ARG A 22 -12.20 -15.81 -14.34
C ARG A 22 -11.16 -14.70 -14.24
N GLU A 23 -11.61 -13.45 -14.24
CA GLU A 23 -10.84 -12.36 -13.69
C GLU A 23 -10.49 -12.86 -12.30
N HIS A 24 -9.20 -13.11 -12.10
CA HIS A 24 -8.71 -13.53 -10.81
C HIS A 24 -9.17 -12.48 -9.81
N ASP A 25 -9.70 -12.89 -8.65
CA ASP A 25 -10.18 -11.95 -7.65
C ASP A 25 -9.08 -10.91 -7.39
N PRO A 26 -9.40 -9.60 -7.46
CA PRO A 26 -8.38 -8.57 -7.36
C PRO A 26 -7.70 -8.64 -5.99
N ILE A 27 -6.39 -8.34 -5.96
CA ILE A 27 -5.70 -8.13 -4.70
C ILE A 27 -6.27 -6.87 -4.07
N GLN A 28 -6.71 -6.96 -2.82
CA GLN A 28 -7.36 -5.87 -2.11
C GLN A 28 -7.30 -6.10 -0.59
N LEU A 29 -7.70 -5.11 0.19
CA LEU A 29 -7.93 -5.25 1.63
C LEU A 29 -9.05 -6.25 1.89
N ASP A 30 -8.79 -7.20 2.79
CA ASP A 30 -9.70 -8.31 3.07
C ASP A 30 -10.71 -7.95 4.16
N THR A 31 -11.97 -7.79 3.76
CA THR A 31 -13.06 -7.47 4.70
C THR A 31 -13.42 -8.64 5.63
N SER A 32 -12.92 -9.85 5.36
CA SER A 32 -13.06 -10.99 6.28
C SER A 32 -11.96 -11.02 7.35
N HIS A 33 -10.89 -10.25 7.18
CA HIS A 33 -9.76 -10.13 8.10
C HIS A 33 -9.45 -8.65 8.38
N MET A 34 -10.35 -8.02 9.14
CA MET A 34 -10.25 -6.63 9.57
C MET A 34 -10.82 -6.45 10.99
N GLY A 35 -10.36 -5.41 11.69
CA GLY A 35 -10.89 -5.01 13.00
C GLY A 35 -12.35 -4.59 12.92
N HIS A 36 -13.07 -4.72 14.04
CA HIS A 36 -14.52 -4.51 14.08
C HIS A 36 -14.96 -3.07 13.72
N GLU A 37 -14.10 -2.07 13.97
CA GLU A 37 -14.38 -0.66 13.72
C GLU A 37 -13.64 -0.12 12.49
N VAL A 38 -12.94 -0.99 11.75
CA VAL A 38 -12.35 -0.63 10.47
C VAL A 38 -13.44 -0.57 9.42
N VAL A 39 -13.27 0.31 8.44
CA VAL A 39 -14.15 0.46 7.30
C VAL A 39 -13.30 0.43 6.04
N VAL A 40 -13.62 -0.51 5.14
CA VAL A 40 -12.95 -0.65 3.85
C VAL A 40 -13.87 -0.17 2.73
N ILE A 41 -13.40 0.79 1.94
CA ILE A 41 -14.14 1.39 0.81
C ILE A 41 -13.27 1.46 -0.46
N LYS A 42 -13.77 2.14 -1.50
CA LYS A 42 -13.11 2.24 -2.83
C LYS A 42 -12.76 0.89 -3.45
N GLY A 43 -13.66 -0.10 -3.33
CA GLY A 43 -13.42 -1.44 -3.87
C GLY A 43 -12.22 -2.13 -3.24
N GLY A 44 -12.11 -2.07 -1.91
CA GLY A 44 -11.05 -2.76 -1.18
C GLY A 44 -9.70 -2.04 -1.13
N GLN A 45 -9.63 -0.77 -1.54
CA GLN A 45 -8.37 -0.03 -1.63
C GLN A 45 -8.19 1.03 -0.53
N ARG A 46 -9.24 1.40 0.21
CA ARG A 46 -9.17 2.44 1.24
C ARG A 46 -9.56 1.89 2.59
N ALA A 47 -8.75 2.14 3.61
CA ALA A 47 -9.06 1.87 5.02
C ALA A 47 -9.26 3.18 5.80
N CYS A 48 -10.26 3.20 6.67
CA CYS A 48 -10.50 4.22 7.69
C CYS A 48 -11.22 3.59 8.90
N GLY A 49 -11.47 4.36 9.97
CA GLY A 49 -12.09 3.84 11.20
C GLY A 49 -11.07 3.63 12.31
N SER A 50 -11.24 2.58 13.12
CA SER A 50 -10.31 2.21 14.21
C SER A 50 -9.97 0.72 14.13
N GLY A 51 -8.67 0.40 14.04
CA GLY A 51 -8.16 -0.98 14.00
C GLY A 51 -7.27 -1.28 12.79
N GLY A 52 -7.01 -2.56 12.57
CA GLY A 52 -6.18 -3.10 11.49
C GLY A 52 -6.95 -3.83 10.39
N VAL A 53 -6.35 -3.95 9.22
CA VAL A 53 -6.81 -4.80 8.11
C VAL A 53 -5.62 -5.34 7.33
N ILE A 54 -5.69 -6.60 6.91
CA ILE A 54 -4.70 -7.22 6.03
C ILE A 54 -5.21 -7.32 4.60
N ALA A 55 -4.31 -7.44 3.62
CA ALA A 55 -4.70 -7.78 2.26
C ALA A 55 -5.10 -9.26 2.14
N ASN A 56 -5.86 -9.59 1.10
CA ASN A 56 -6.36 -10.95 0.83
C ASN A 56 -5.31 -11.92 0.24
N THR A 57 -4.10 -11.43 -0.05
CA THR A 57 -3.04 -12.21 -0.72
C THR A 57 -1.75 -12.18 0.10
N PRO A 58 -1.18 -13.34 0.47
CA PRO A 58 0.10 -13.41 1.16
C PRO A 58 1.27 -13.07 0.25
N LEU A 59 2.37 -12.61 0.84
CA LEU A 59 3.62 -12.36 0.12
C LEU A 59 4.40 -13.67 -0.05
N LEU A 60 4.14 -14.39 -1.14
CA LEU A 60 4.76 -15.71 -1.43
C LEU A 60 5.91 -15.65 -2.43
N GLN A 61 6.06 -14.54 -3.15
CA GLN A 61 7.13 -14.36 -4.14
C GLN A 61 8.39 -13.77 -3.50
N SER A 62 9.55 -14.06 -4.10
CA SER A 62 10.86 -13.69 -3.57
C SER A 62 11.03 -12.21 -3.25
N LYS A 63 10.37 -11.31 -3.99
CA LYS A 63 10.44 -9.86 -3.80
C LYS A 63 9.09 -9.22 -4.10
N SER A 64 8.50 -8.57 -3.11
CA SER A 64 7.18 -7.93 -3.21
C SER A 64 7.24 -6.46 -2.85
N TYR A 65 6.50 -5.64 -3.59
CA TYR A 65 6.34 -4.22 -3.34
C TYR A 65 4.87 -3.81 -3.42
N PHE A 66 4.48 -2.91 -2.51
CA PHE A 66 3.21 -2.21 -2.55
C PHE A 66 3.38 -0.79 -2.00
N GLU A 67 2.41 0.07 -2.30
CA GLU A 67 2.39 1.47 -1.84
C GLU A 67 1.18 1.73 -0.95
N VAL A 68 1.30 2.73 -0.07
CA VAL A 68 0.22 3.25 0.74
C VAL A 68 0.24 4.77 0.67
N LYS A 69 -0.86 5.38 0.23
CA LYS A 69 -1.02 6.83 0.19
C LYS A 69 -1.67 7.32 1.47
N LEU A 70 -1.03 8.28 2.14
CA LEU A 70 -1.57 8.94 3.32
C LEU A 70 -2.60 9.99 2.89
N GLN A 71 -3.88 9.62 2.85
CA GLN A 71 -4.94 10.50 2.35
C GLN A 71 -5.35 11.54 3.40
N GLN A 72 -5.31 11.14 4.66
CA GLN A 72 -5.55 12.00 5.80
C GLN A 72 -4.63 11.55 6.94
N GLY A 73 -4.02 12.51 7.65
CA GLY A 73 -3.25 12.23 8.86
C GLY A 73 -4.10 11.65 10.00
N GLY A 74 -3.49 11.47 11.17
CA GLY A 74 -4.09 10.80 12.33
C GLY A 74 -3.15 9.72 12.84
N GLN A 75 -3.71 8.70 13.49
CA GLN A 75 -2.94 7.54 13.92
C GLN A 75 -2.98 6.45 12.86
N TRP A 76 -1.82 6.03 12.40
CA TRP A 76 -1.75 4.98 11.38
C TRP A 76 -0.53 4.09 11.58
N SER A 77 -0.60 2.88 11.02
CA SER A 77 0.56 1.99 10.90
C SER A 77 0.51 1.26 9.56
N VAL A 78 1.65 1.11 8.91
CA VAL A 78 1.80 0.46 7.61
C VAL A 78 2.92 -0.56 7.69
N GLY A 79 2.69 -1.77 7.17
CA GLY A 79 3.74 -2.78 7.10
C GLY A 79 3.20 -4.16 6.80
N LEU A 80 3.69 -5.15 7.56
CA LEU A 80 3.37 -6.56 7.38
C LEU A 80 2.75 -7.14 8.64
N ALA A 81 1.80 -8.05 8.46
CA ALA A 81 1.20 -8.83 9.53
C ALA A 81 1.06 -10.31 9.13
N THR A 82 1.10 -11.20 10.11
CA THR A 82 0.57 -12.57 9.92
C THR A 82 -0.96 -12.54 10.04
N GLN A 83 -1.61 -13.63 9.65
CA GLN A 83 -3.06 -13.80 9.83
C GLN A 83 -3.49 -13.89 11.31
N GLN A 84 -2.53 -14.06 12.24
CA GLN A 84 -2.79 -14.18 13.67
C GLN A 84 -2.76 -12.83 14.42
N ALA A 85 -2.43 -11.74 13.74
CA ALA A 85 -2.39 -10.40 14.33
C ALA A 85 -3.75 -10.00 14.93
N ASP A 86 -3.71 -9.27 16.05
CA ASP A 86 -4.93 -8.71 16.62
C ASP A 86 -5.28 -7.41 15.89
N LEU A 87 -6.23 -7.51 14.96
CA LEU A 87 -6.66 -6.40 14.13
C LEU A 87 -7.63 -5.44 14.85
N ASN A 88 -7.99 -5.68 16.11
CA ASN A 88 -8.78 -4.72 16.89
C ASN A 88 -7.91 -3.68 17.62
N GLU A 89 -6.59 -3.89 17.66
CA GLU A 89 -5.66 -2.90 18.19
C GLU A 89 -5.56 -1.68 17.28
N SER A 90 -5.36 -0.50 17.85
CA SER A 90 -5.28 0.76 17.09
C SER A 90 -3.91 1.02 16.46
N LYS A 91 -2.89 0.22 16.80
CA LYS A 91 -1.52 0.34 16.26
C LYS A 91 -0.93 -1.01 15.90
N GLY A 92 -0.34 -1.08 14.72
CA GLY A 92 0.51 -2.20 14.35
C GLY A 92 1.88 -2.12 15.01
N GLY A 93 2.54 -3.27 15.19
CA GLY A 93 3.89 -3.40 15.76
C GLY A 93 3.92 -3.63 17.28
N PHE A 94 2.78 -3.68 17.96
CA PHE A 94 2.68 -3.89 19.41
C PHE A 94 2.44 -5.34 19.82
N ASP A 95 2.31 -6.23 18.84
CA ASP A 95 2.25 -7.68 19.02
C ASP A 95 3.43 -8.37 18.30
N LYS A 96 3.51 -9.70 18.45
CA LYS A 96 4.53 -10.54 17.81
C LYS A 96 4.22 -10.85 16.33
N GLU A 97 3.04 -10.46 15.85
CA GLU A 97 2.49 -10.85 14.55
C GLU A 97 2.60 -9.71 13.52
N THR A 98 3.00 -8.51 13.95
CA THR A 98 3.03 -7.29 13.13
C THR A 98 4.41 -6.61 13.14
N TRP A 99 4.79 -6.05 11.98
CA TRP A 99 5.98 -5.23 11.77
C TRP A 99 5.57 -3.98 11.00
N CYS A 100 5.56 -2.82 11.65
CA CYS A 100 4.93 -1.63 11.07
C CYS A 100 5.72 -0.36 11.30
N LEU A 101 5.79 0.50 10.28
CA LEU A 101 6.09 1.92 10.41
C LEU A 101 4.82 2.64 10.88
N THR A 102 4.95 3.51 11.89
CA THR A 102 3.83 4.21 12.53
C THR A 102 3.84 5.70 12.24
N SER A 103 2.72 6.38 12.51
CA SER A 103 2.59 7.84 12.47
C SER A 103 3.53 8.59 13.44
N GLU A 104 4.12 7.89 14.41
CA GLU A 104 5.16 8.41 15.31
C GLU A 104 6.55 8.41 14.67
N ASN A 105 6.66 8.02 13.39
CA ASN A 105 7.90 7.92 12.63
C ASN A 105 8.87 6.87 13.20
N VAL A 106 8.30 5.83 13.81
CA VAL A 106 9.02 4.72 14.41
C VAL A 106 8.52 3.41 13.82
N VAL A 107 9.45 2.53 13.49
CA VAL A 107 9.17 1.15 13.09
C VAL A 107 9.14 0.28 14.33
N TYR A 108 8.00 -0.38 14.58
CA TYR A 108 7.77 -1.23 15.74
C TYR A 108 7.59 -2.70 15.34
N HIS A 109 7.99 -3.58 16.25
CA HIS A 109 7.62 -4.98 16.28
C HIS A 109 7.67 -5.48 17.73
N ASN A 110 6.65 -6.24 18.16
CA ASN A 110 6.56 -6.77 19.52
C ASN A 110 6.75 -5.69 20.60
N ALA A 111 6.09 -4.54 20.40
CA ALA A 111 6.17 -3.35 21.24
C ALA A 111 7.60 -2.78 21.42
N LYS A 112 8.54 -3.19 20.58
CA LYS A 112 9.93 -2.69 20.59
C LYS A 112 10.14 -1.71 19.44
N PRO A 113 10.66 -0.49 19.71
CA PRO A 113 11.08 0.41 18.65
C PRO A 113 12.35 -0.14 18.01
N LEU A 114 12.28 -0.45 16.71
CA LEU A 114 13.41 -0.97 15.93
C LEU A 114 14.21 0.16 15.28
N HIS A 115 13.51 1.08 14.62
CA HIS A 115 14.09 2.22 13.92
C HIS A 115 13.24 3.47 14.15
N LYS A 116 13.89 4.63 14.21
CA LYS A 116 13.23 5.93 14.27
C LYS A 116 13.70 6.75 13.08
N LEU A 117 12.75 7.31 12.33
CA LEU A 117 13.06 8.24 11.24
C LEU A 117 13.40 9.59 11.88
N GLU A 118 14.51 10.16 11.42
CA GLU A 118 14.92 11.51 11.79
C GLU A 118 14.56 12.46 10.66
N PRO A 119 14.10 13.68 10.97
CA PRO A 119 13.87 14.69 9.95
C PRO A 119 15.20 15.04 9.29
N ASN A 120 15.20 15.13 7.97
CA ASN A 120 16.30 15.73 7.23
C ASN A 120 16.36 17.21 7.62
N VAL A 121 17.32 17.56 8.48
CA VAL A 121 17.60 18.95 8.83
C VAL A 121 18.34 19.55 7.64
N GLU A 122 17.61 20.30 6.81
CA GLU A 122 18.27 21.22 5.88
C GLU A 122 19.10 22.21 6.72
N PRO A 123 20.42 22.37 6.46
CA PRO A 123 21.21 23.35 7.17
C PRO A 123 20.61 24.74 6.95
N ASP A 124 20.37 25.43 8.06
CA ASP A 124 19.79 26.76 8.20
C ASP A 124 20.10 27.68 7.00
N GLY A 125 19.05 28.24 6.40
CA GLY A 125 19.13 28.99 5.15
C GLY A 125 19.98 30.25 5.27
N THR A 126 21.23 30.17 4.81
CA THR A 126 21.88 31.32 4.17
C THR A 126 21.37 31.38 2.74
N ILE A 127 20.40 32.28 2.50
CA ILE A 127 20.02 32.67 1.15
C ILE A 127 21.20 33.48 0.57
N ASP A 128 22.18 32.79 0.00
CA ASP A 128 23.08 33.39 -0.96
C ASP A 128 22.29 33.48 -2.28
N THR A 129 21.70 34.66 -2.51
CA THR A 129 21.14 35.03 -3.82
C THR A 129 22.27 35.09 -4.84
N ASP A 130 22.60 33.95 -5.46
CA ASP A 130 23.35 33.93 -6.71
C ASP A 130 22.36 33.74 -7.89
N PRO A 131 22.04 34.81 -8.65
CA PRO A 131 21.05 34.76 -9.73
C PRO A 131 21.49 33.95 -10.97
N ALA A 132 22.67 33.31 -10.95
CA ALA A 132 23.21 32.55 -12.09
C ALA A 132 22.79 31.06 -12.12
N ALA A 133 22.17 30.52 -11.07
CA ALA A 133 21.81 29.09 -11.00
C ALA A 133 20.50 28.73 -11.74
N LEU A 134 19.88 29.65 -12.48
CA LEU A 134 18.60 29.44 -13.18
C LEU A 134 18.72 28.76 -14.57
N SER A 135 19.83 28.10 -14.90
CA SER A 135 20.09 27.59 -16.26
C SER A 135 20.30 26.07 -16.41
N LYS A 136 19.88 25.27 -15.42
CA LYS A 136 19.77 23.81 -15.59
C LYS A 136 18.41 23.29 -15.08
N LEU A 137 17.33 23.83 -15.64
CA LEU A 137 16.02 23.19 -15.57
C LEU A 137 15.96 22.13 -16.66
N ASP A 138 16.37 20.91 -16.32
CA ASP A 138 16.00 19.74 -17.10
C ASP A 138 14.59 19.29 -16.67
N THR A 139 13.78 19.05 -17.68
CA THR A 139 12.35 18.74 -17.67
C THR A 139 11.94 17.61 -16.72
N ASN A 140 11.13 17.93 -15.70
CA ASN A 140 9.93 17.19 -15.29
C ASN A 140 9.21 17.94 -14.16
N VAL A 141 7.95 18.29 -14.40
CA VAL A 141 7.06 18.93 -13.43
C VAL A 141 6.67 17.88 -12.37
N THR A 142 7.35 17.85 -11.21
CA THR A 142 6.83 17.26 -9.95
C THR A 142 7.64 17.58 -8.69
N SER A 143 8.92 17.95 -8.80
CA SER A 143 9.84 18.01 -7.64
C SER A 143 9.58 19.11 -6.61
N ALA A 144 8.70 20.08 -6.89
CA ALA A 144 8.44 21.21 -6.00
C ALA A 144 7.40 20.95 -4.89
N LEU A 145 6.75 19.77 -4.88
CA LEU A 145 5.76 19.37 -3.87
C LEU A 145 6.12 18.06 -3.15
N VAL A 146 7.25 17.44 -3.48
CA VAL A 146 7.64 16.15 -2.89
C VAL A 146 8.26 16.42 -1.53
N ASN A 147 7.65 15.88 -0.48
CA ASN A 147 8.18 15.98 0.87
C ASN A 147 9.57 15.33 0.95
N ASN A 148 10.60 16.12 1.24
CA ASN A 148 11.99 15.68 1.42
C ASN A 148 12.43 15.64 2.89
N SER A 149 11.50 15.83 3.83
CA SER A 149 11.82 15.84 5.27
C SER A 149 12.24 14.47 5.82
N GLY A 150 12.08 13.38 5.05
CA GLY A 150 12.34 12.02 5.54
C GLY A 150 11.28 11.49 6.52
N ILE A 151 10.24 12.29 6.79
CA ILE A 151 9.13 11.96 7.68
C ILE A 151 7.83 11.93 6.86
N PRO A 152 7.05 10.83 6.89
CA PRO A 152 5.77 10.78 6.16
C PRO A 152 4.75 11.80 6.68
N GLN A 153 4.08 12.49 5.76
CA GLN A 153 3.02 13.46 6.02
C GLN A 153 1.79 13.21 5.15
N GLU A 154 0.70 13.92 5.42
CA GLU A 154 -0.51 13.84 4.60
C GLU A 154 -0.21 14.24 3.15
N GLY A 155 -0.69 13.41 2.21
CA GLY A 155 -0.40 13.52 0.79
C GLY A 155 0.76 12.63 0.30
N ASP A 156 1.61 12.14 1.21
CA ASP A 156 2.76 11.31 0.83
C ASP A 156 2.37 9.88 0.49
N THR A 157 3.29 9.20 -0.21
CA THR A 157 3.21 7.77 -0.49
C THR A 157 4.34 7.02 0.23
N ILE A 158 3.96 6.03 1.03
CA ILE A 158 4.86 5.10 1.69
C ILE A 158 4.95 3.83 0.84
N GLY A 159 6.13 3.54 0.31
CA GLY A 159 6.43 2.27 -0.35
C GLY A 159 6.91 1.24 0.66
N VAL A 160 6.49 -0.01 0.49
CA VAL A 160 6.89 -1.14 1.34
C VAL A 160 7.49 -2.23 0.47
N ALA A 161 8.73 -2.60 0.74
CA ALA A 161 9.45 -3.64 0.02
C ALA A 161 9.81 -4.80 0.96
N TYR A 162 9.54 -6.02 0.54
CA TYR A 162 9.87 -7.22 1.33
C TYR A 162 10.39 -8.36 0.47
N ASP A 163 11.50 -8.98 0.89
CA ASP A 163 12.17 -10.05 0.13
C ASP A 163 12.39 -11.36 0.93
N HIS A 164 11.61 -11.58 1.99
CA HIS A 164 11.77 -12.67 2.97
C HIS A 164 13.01 -12.61 3.86
N VAL A 165 13.98 -11.74 3.57
CA VAL A 165 15.12 -11.48 4.44
C VAL A 165 14.94 -10.15 5.16
N GLU A 166 14.50 -9.13 4.42
CA GLU A 166 14.42 -7.75 4.85
C GLU A 166 13.07 -7.12 4.44
N LEU A 167 12.44 -6.45 5.39
CA LEU A 167 11.36 -5.50 5.17
C LEU A 167 11.94 -4.09 5.22
N ASN A 168 11.66 -3.26 4.23
CA ASN A 168 12.13 -1.88 4.21
C ASN A 168 11.06 -0.92 3.67
N PHE A 169 11.21 0.36 4.02
CA PHE A 169 10.24 1.41 3.74
C PHE A 169 10.82 2.51 2.85
N TYR A 170 9.96 3.11 2.04
CA TYR A 170 10.28 4.19 1.11
C TYR A 170 9.29 5.33 1.33
N LEU A 171 9.75 6.57 1.20
CA LEU A 171 8.91 7.76 1.21
C LEU A 171 9.04 8.45 -0.14
N ASN A 172 7.93 8.55 -0.88
CA ASN A 172 7.88 9.17 -2.20
C ASN A 172 8.97 8.64 -3.15
N GLY A 173 9.17 7.32 -3.16
CA GLY A 173 10.19 6.62 -3.96
C GLY A 173 11.62 6.67 -3.39
N THR A 174 11.87 7.44 -2.34
CA THR A 174 13.19 7.52 -1.68
C THR A 174 13.28 6.51 -0.55
N ASN A 175 14.36 5.72 -0.52
CA ASN A 175 14.59 4.72 0.52
C ASN A 175 14.82 5.39 1.89
N LEU A 176 14.07 4.97 2.91
CA LEU A 176 14.21 5.46 4.28
C LEU A 176 15.35 4.79 5.07
N ASN A 177 15.95 3.72 4.53
CA ASN A 177 17.08 2.97 5.10
C ASN A 177 16.82 2.48 6.54
N VAL A 178 15.63 1.92 6.78
CA VAL A 178 15.20 1.37 8.07
C VAL A 178 14.85 -0.12 7.96
N PRO A 179 15.83 -0.98 7.63
CA PRO A 179 15.59 -2.39 7.34
C PRO A 179 15.19 -3.18 8.59
N VAL A 180 14.08 -3.89 8.52
CA VAL A 180 13.61 -4.82 9.53
C VAL A 180 13.93 -6.25 9.10
N LEU A 181 14.76 -6.92 9.89
CA LEU A 181 15.13 -8.32 9.69
C LEU A 181 14.29 -9.26 10.55
N ASN A 182 14.36 -10.56 10.23
CA ASN A 182 13.70 -11.62 10.99
C ASN A 182 12.16 -11.51 11.04
N VAL A 183 11.55 -11.03 9.97
CA VAL A 183 10.10 -11.20 9.75
C VAL A 183 9.82 -12.70 9.63
N ARG A 184 8.80 -13.20 10.33
CA ARG A 184 8.52 -14.64 10.45
C ARG A 184 7.08 -14.96 10.09
N GLY A 185 6.87 -16.17 9.58
CA GLY A 185 5.56 -16.66 9.19
C GLY A 185 5.14 -16.22 7.78
N THR A 186 3.94 -16.64 7.38
CA THR A 186 3.31 -16.16 6.15
C THR A 186 2.71 -14.79 6.43
N VAL A 187 3.22 -13.77 5.74
CA VAL A 187 2.87 -12.38 5.98
C VAL A 187 2.07 -11.78 4.83
N PHE A 188 1.26 -10.80 5.19
CA PHE A 188 0.36 -10.05 4.33
C PHE A 188 0.66 -8.56 4.50
N PRO A 189 0.47 -7.72 3.46
CA PRO A 189 0.35 -6.28 3.64
C PRO A 189 -0.70 -5.98 4.70
N CYS A 190 -0.39 -5.06 5.62
CA CYS A 190 -1.33 -4.63 6.66
C CYS A 190 -1.35 -3.12 6.82
N LEU A 191 -2.54 -2.62 7.16
CA LEU A 191 -2.79 -1.23 7.49
C LEU A 191 -3.48 -1.16 8.85
N PHE A 192 -3.09 -0.22 9.68
CA PHE A 192 -3.82 0.17 10.89
C PHE A 192 -4.20 1.65 10.77
N VAL A 193 -5.41 1.97 11.18
CA VAL A 193 -5.99 3.32 11.13
C VAL A 193 -6.71 3.59 12.44
N ASP A 194 -6.55 4.80 12.95
CA ASP A 194 -7.26 5.33 14.12
C ASP A 194 -7.19 6.87 14.10
N ASP A 195 -7.94 7.53 14.99
CA ASP A 195 -7.95 9.00 15.14
C ASP A 195 -8.14 9.76 13.82
N GLY A 196 -9.06 9.25 12.98
CA GLY A 196 -9.43 9.88 11.70
C GLY A 196 -8.47 9.62 10.53
N ALA A 197 -7.47 8.74 10.69
CA ALA A 197 -6.58 8.38 9.60
C ALA A 197 -7.30 7.71 8.42
N ILE A 198 -6.87 8.05 7.21
CA ILE A 198 -7.36 7.46 5.97
C ILE A 198 -6.17 7.05 5.11
N LEU A 199 -6.11 5.77 4.76
CA LEU A 199 -5.03 5.18 3.96
C LEU A 199 -5.59 4.56 2.69
N ASP A 200 -4.95 4.81 1.55
CA ASP A 200 -5.22 4.10 0.30
C ASP A 200 -4.08 3.14 -0.02
N ILE A 201 -4.33 1.84 -0.03
CA ILE A 201 -3.36 0.85 -0.52
C ILE A 201 -3.33 0.86 -2.05
N VAL A 202 -2.13 0.79 -2.61
CA VAL A 202 -1.86 0.75 -4.04
C VAL A 202 -1.07 -0.54 -4.30
N LEU A 203 -1.72 -1.47 -4.99
CA LEU A 203 -1.23 -2.84 -5.19
C LEU A 203 -0.74 -3.07 -6.63
N ASP A 204 -1.08 -2.15 -7.53
CA ASP A 204 -0.62 -2.07 -8.91
C ASP A 204 -0.48 -0.61 -9.33
N ASN A 205 0.03 -0.36 -10.55
CA ASN A 205 0.12 0.98 -11.14
C ASN A 205 0.75 2.03 -10.19
N PHE A 206 1.89 1.66 -9.61
CA PHE A 206 2.57 2.44 -8.58
C PHE A 206 2.88 3.88 -9.01
N THR A 207 2.84 4.78 -8.03
CA THR A 207 3.16 6.20 -8.22
C THR A 207 4.66 6.38 -8.41
N PHE A 208 5.46 5.60 -7.68
CA PHE A 208 6.90 5.58 -7.76
C PHE A 208 7.36 4.21 -8.29
N SER A 209 8.40 4.22 -9.12
CA SER A 209 8.97 2.97 -9.63
C SER A 209 9.43 2.09 -8.46
N PRO A 210 9.04 0.80 -8.43
CA PRO A 210 9.52 -0.13 -7.42
C PRO A 210 11.06 -0.21 -7.41
N PRO A 211 11.67 -0.54 -6.26
CA PRO A 211 13.10 -0.78 -6.18
C PRO A 211 13.55 -1.92 -7.11
N PRO A 212 14.83 -1.95 -7.56
CA PRO A 212 15.30 -2.95 -8.51
C PRO A 212 15.02 -4.40 -8.09
N GLY A 213 14.32 -5.13 -8.95
CA GLY A 213 13.95 -6.54 -8.75
C GLY A 213 12.73 -6.76 -7.85
N PHE A 214 12.12 -5.71 -7.32
CA PHE A 214 10.82 -5.79 -6.64
C PHE A 214 9.69 -5.57 -7.62
N GLU A 215 8.62 -6.34 -7.46
CA GLU A 215 7.44 -6.28 -8.31
C GLU A 215 6.17 -6.21 -7.47
N ARG A 216 5.05 -5.91 -8.12
CA ARG A 216 3.74 -5.97 -7.46
C ARG A 216 3.46 -7.36 -6.92
N ILE A 217 2.57 -7.44 -5.94
CA ILE A 217 2.11 -8.72 -5.39
C ILE A 217 1.44 -9.53 -6.50
N LEU A 218 1.85 -10.80 -6.64
CA LEU A 218 1.28 -11.74 -7.59
C LEU A 218 0.38 -12.72 -6.86
N ILE A 219 -0.76 -13.06 -7.46
CA ILE A 219 -1.63 -14.13 -6.97
C ILE A 219 -1.07 -15.45 -7.45
N GLU A 220 -0.88 -16.39 -6.54
CA GLU A 220 -0.43 -17.73 -6.88
C GLU A 220 -1.51 -18.41 -7.74
N GLN A 221 -1.21 -18.65 -9.01
CA GLN A 221 -2.07 -19.46 -9.85
C GLN A 221 -1.86 -20.91 -9.45
N SER A 222 -2.82 -21.47 -8.72
CA SER A 222 -2.87 -22.92 -8.52
C SER A 222 -3.05 -23.56 -9.90
N LEU A 223 -1.96 -24.14 -10.43
CA LEU A 223 -1.96 -24.96 -11.65
C LEU A 223 -2.70 -26.27 -11.35
N LEU A 224 -4.03 -26.22 -11.30
CA LEU A 224 -4.90 -27.41 -11.30
C LEU A 224 -5.50 -27.62 -12.68
#